data_AF-A0A8H9GW69-F1
#
_entry.id   AF-A0A8H9GW69-F1
#
_cell.length_a   1.000
_cell.length_b   1.000
_cell.length_c   1.000
_cell.angle_alpha   90.00
_cell.angle_beta   90.00
_cell.angle_gamma   90.00
#
_symmetry.space_group_name_H-M   'P 1'
#
loop_
_entity.id
_entity.type
_entity.pdbx_description
1 polymer ?
#
loop_
_entity_poly.entity_id
_entity_poly.type
_entity_poly.pdbx_seq_one_letter_code
_entity_poly.pdbx_strand_id
1 'polypeptide(L)'
;MSARYAWYERFPAGPPVTKGSDHPAVSPLGDLYPPATEAEVRELEAGLGVELPPSYRQFLLFANGWGSDDDCRLLRIEEVGWLRDVDPPIAESWSAPKPDNSWSVPDELYFVYGPEQDSIRYRGEYVPDTLLIGYWDDGAVLLNPHVSTAEGEWEAWYLAPWLPGAKRYRSFWDLAMDELRLRYPS
;
A
#
# COMPACT_ATOMS: atom_id res chain seq x y z
N MET A 1 -14.65 0.51 -19.25
CA MET A 1 -13.58 0.95 -18.33
C MET A 1 -14.01 0.49 -16.94
N SER A 2 -13.25 -0.43 -16.34
CA SER A 2 -13.72 -1.17 -15.15
C SER A 2 -13.89 -0.24 -13.95
N ALA A 3 -15.12 -0.11 -13.46
CA ALA A 3 -15.55 0.76 -12.36
C ALA A 3 -15.18 0.22 -10.96
N ARG A 4 -14.14 -0.62 -10.84
CA ARG A 4 -13.85 -1.35 -9.58
C ARG A 4 -13.07 -0.51 -8.56
N TYR A 5 -12.26 0.45 -9.01
CA TYR A 5 -11.45 1.33 -8.15
C TYR A 5 -11.65 2.78 -8.58
N ALA A 6 -12.77 3.35 -8.16
CA ALA A 6 -13.21 4.67 -8.59
C ALA A 6 -12.52 5.81 -7.82
N TRP A 7 -11.19 5.86 -7.85
CA TRP A 7 -10.39 6.94 -7.24
C TRP A 7 -10.92 8.32 -7.67
N TYR A 8 -11.19 8.49 -8.97
CA TYR A 8 -11.77 9.73 -9.54
C TYR A 8 -13.19 10.08 -9.08
N GLU A 9 -14.03 9.09 -8.73
CA GLU A 9 -15.40 9.36 -8.28
C GLU A 9 -15.44 9.80 -6.80
N ARG A 10 -14.47 9.32 -6.01
CA ARG A 10 -14.38 9.63 -4.58
C ARG A 10 -13.51 10.87 -4.30
N PHE A 11 -12.57 11.16 -5.19
CA PHE A 11 -11.68 12.31 -5.14
C PHE A 11 -11.74 13.05 -6.49
N PRO A 12 -12.79 13.85 -6.74
CA PRO A 12 -12.83 14.67 -7.95
C PRO A 12 -11.64 15.64 -7.92
N ALA A 13 -10.91 15.74 -9.04
CA ALA A 13 -9.91 16.78 -9.21
C ALA A 13 -10.58 18.13 -8.89
N GLY A 14 -10.05 18.85 -7.90
CA GLY A 14 -10.59 20.15 -7.53
C GLY A 14 -10.65 21.05 -8.77
N PRO A 15 -11.65 21.95 -8.87
CA PRO A 15 -11.67 22.92 -9.97
C PRO A 15 -10.34 23.69 -9.98
N PRO A 16 -9.84 24.09 -11.17
CA PRO A 16 -8.63 24.88 -11.26
C PRO A 16 -8.76 26.08 -10.33
N VAL A 17 -7.76 26.29 -9.47
CA VAL A 17 -7.73 27.36 -8.46
C VAL A 17 -8.14 28.67 -9.12
N THR A 18 -9.40 29.07 -8.93
CA THR A 18 -9.87 30.39 -9.30
C THR A 18 -9.33 31.32 -8.23
N LYS A 19 -8.48 32.25 -8.66
CA LYS A 19 -7.84 33.25 -7.82
C LYS A 19 -8.93 34.09 -7.13
N GLY A 20 -9.34 33.72 -5.92
CA GLY A 20 -10.35 34.46 -5.16
C GLY A 20 -11.18 33.73 -4.10
N SER A 21 -10.92 32.46 -3.74
CA SER A 21 -11.60 31.81 -2.61
C SER A 21 -10.62 31.43 -1.50
N ASP A 22 -10.71 32.10 -0.34
CA ASP A 22 -9.88 31.91 0.87
C ASP A 22 -10.17 30.61 1.65
N HIS A 23 -10.70 29.59 0.98
CA HIS A 23 -10.76 28.25 1.53
C HIS A 23 -10.21 27.28 0.48
N PRO A 24 -8.98 26.75 0.65
CA PRO A 24 -8.52 25.69 -0.22
C PRO A 24 -9.45 24.49 0.01
N ALA A 25 -10.05 23.98 -1.06
CA ALA A 25 -10.71 22.69 -1.03
C ALA A 25 -9.62 21.64 -0.79
N VAL A 26 -9.35 21.33 0.47
CA VAL A 26 -8.40 20.31 0.88
C VAL A 26 -8.95 18.98 0.37
N SER A 27 -8.23 18.33 -0.53
CA SER A 27 -8.51 16.93 -0.88
C SER A 27 -8.55 16.13 0.42
N PRO A 28 -9.51 15.21 0.63
CA PRO A 28 -9.45 14.31 1.78
C PRO A 28 -8.16 13.45 1.76
N LEU A 29 -7.44 13.41 0.64
CA LEU A 29 -6.09 12.87 0.51
C LEU A 29 -5.01 13.97 0.57
N GLY A 30 -5.18 15.08 1.30
CA GLY A 30 -4.14 16.11 1.46
C GLY A 30 -3.40 16.53 0.17
N ASP A 31 -2.06 16.56 0.24
CA ASP A 31 -1.17 16.90 -0.88
C ASP A 31 -0.92 15.68 -1.78
N LEU A 32 -1.66 15.60 -2.90
CA LEU A 32 -1.41 14.63 -3.96
C LEU A 32 -0.32 15.14 -4.91
N TYR A 33 0.61 14.26 -5.25
CA TYR A 33 1.59 14.54 -6.30
C TYR A 33 0.95 14.41 -7.69
N PRO A 34 1.52 15.07 -8.73
CA PRO A 34 1.08 14.89 -10.10
C PRO A 34 1.01 13.41 -10.48
N PRO A 35 0.02 12.98 -11.28
CA PRO A 35 -0.10 11.59 -11.70
C PRO A 35 1.16 11.11 -12.43
N ALA A 36 1.52 9.85 -12.20
CA ALA A 36 2.55 9.18 -13.00
C ALA A 36 2.01 8.91 -14.42
N THR A 37 2.90 8.92 -15.38
CA THR A 37 2.61 8.55 -16.77
C THR A 37 2.61 7.03 -16.93
N GLU A 38 1.91 6.54 -17.96
CA GLU A 38 1.94 5.12 -18.34
C GLU A 38 3.35 4.62 -18.68
N ALA A 39 4.24 5.52 -19.14
CA ALA A 39 5.63 5.19 -19.42
C ALA A 39 6.41 4.94 -18.12
N GLU A 40 6.32 5.84 -17.15
CA GLU A 40 6.98 5.71 -15.83
C GLU A 40 6.49 4.45 -15.11
N VAL A 41 5.19 4.18 -15.11
CA VAL A 41 4.62 2.96 -14.51
C VAL A 41 5.17 1.70 -15.16
N ARG A 42 5.29 1.67 -16.49
CA ARG A 42 5.87 0.51 -17.22
C ARG A 42 7.36 0.36 -16.96
N GLU A 43 8.08 1.45 -16.81
CA GLU A 43 9.51 1.42 -16.45
C GLU A 43 9.71 0.83 -15.06
N LEU A 44 8.88 1.20 -14.08
CA LEU A 44 8.91 0.59 -12.75
C LEU A 44 8.63 -0.92 -12.82
N GLU A 45 7.55 -1.33 -13.50
CA GLU A 45 7.20 -2.75 -13.67
C GLU A 45 8.34 -3.54 -14.33
N ALA A 46 8.98 -2.97 -15.36
CA ALA A 46 10.13 -3.58 -16.01
C ALA A 46 11.34 -3.69 -15.07
N GLY A 47 11.59 -2.67 -14.24
CA GLY A 47 12.66 -2.68 -13.24
C GLY A 47 12.44 -3.68 -12.11
N LEU A 48 11.19 -3.85 -11.67
CA LEU A 48 10.80 -4.82 -10.64
C LEU A 48 10.65 -6.24 -11.20
N GLY A 49 10.44 -6.39 -12.51
CA GLY A 49 10.23 -7.68 -13.18
C GLY A 49 8.83 -8.28 -12.97
N VAL A 50 7.84 -7.44 -12.65
CA VAL A 50 6.47 -7.82 -12.26
C VAL A 50 5.46 -6.78 -12.75
N GLU A 51 4.22 -7.20 -13.01
CA GLU A 51 3.11 -6.27 -13.23
C GLU A 51 2.52 -5.85 -11.88
N LEU A 52 2.32 -4.54 -11.68
CA LEU A 52 1.78 -4.03 -10.42
C LEU A 52 0.31 -4.42 -10.25
N PRO A 53 -0.17 -4.58 -9.00
CA PRO A 53 -1.56 -4.90 -8.76
C PRO A 53 -2.48 -3.78 -9.28
N PRO A 54 -3.61 -4.10 -9.94
CA PRO A 54 -4.40 -3.11 -10.68
C PRO A 54 -4.79 -1.88 -9.88
N SER A 55 -5.18 -2.04 -8.61
CA SER A 55 -5.61 -0.94 -7.75
C SER A 55 -4.48 0.04 -7.41
N TYR A 56 -3.25 -0.46 -7.22
CA TYR A 56 -2.08 0.37 -6.97
C TYR A 56 -1.58 1.04 -8.26
N ARG A 57 -1.58 0.31 -9.38
CA ARG A 57 -1.28 0.88 -10.70
C ARG A 57 -2.20 2.06 -11.02
N GLN A 58 -3.51 1.88 -10.81
CA GLN A 58 -4.49 2.94 -11.03
C GLN A 58 -4.31 4.11 -10.08
N PHE A 59 -3.84 3.87 -8.85
CA PHE A 59 -3.49 4.94 -7.93
C PHE A 59 -2.30 5.75 -8.45
N LEU A 60 -1.21 5.13 -8.91
CA LEU A 60 -0.06 5.86 -9.47
C LEU A 60 -0.45 6.73 -10.68
N LEU A 61 -1.33 6.22 -11.55
CA LEU A 61 -1.89 6.95 -12.69
C LEU A 61 -2.88 8.05 -12.30
N PHE A 62 -3.35 8.07 -11.04
CA PHE A 62 -4.17 9.12 -10.46
C PHE A 62 -3.34 10.14 -9.69
N ALA A 63 -2.35 9.69 -8.92
CA ALA A 63 -1.40 10.48 -8.14
C ALA A 63 -0.10 9.68 -7.92
N ASN A 64 1.04 10.24 -8.28
CA ASN A 64 2.36 9.61 -8.06
C ASN A 64 2.79 9.76 -6.59
N GLY A 65 2.08 9.12 -5.67
CA GLY A 65 2.30 9.26 -4.23
C GLY A 65 1.34 10.25 -3.57
N TRP A 66 1.37 10.24 -2.24
CA TRP A 66 0.49 11.03 -1.38
C TRP A 66 1.25 11.46 -0.13
N GLY A 67 1.09 12.73 0.27
CA GLY A 67 1.54 13.23 1.56
C GLY A 67 2.97 13.73 1.52
N SER A 68 3.18 14.87 2.18
CA SER A 68 4.47 15.55 2.32
C SER A 68 5.01 15.50 3.76
N ASP A 69 4.15 15.17 4.73
CA ASP A 69 4.45 15.16 6.17
C ASP A 69 4.54 13.74 6.76
N ASP A 70 5.22 13.63 7.90
CA ASP A 70 5.60 12.37 8.57
C ASP A 70 4.41 11.47 9.00
N ASP A 71 3.17 11.98 8.98
CA ASP A 71 2.00 11.23 9.45
C ASP A 71 1.44 10.23 8.40
N CYS A 72 1.54 10.53 7.09
CA CYS A 72 0.90 9.68 6.07
C CYS A 72 1.51 9.84 4.67
N ARG A 73 2.44 8.93 4.42
CA ARG A 73 3.18 8.58 3.21
C ARG A 73 2.63 7.59 2.18
N LEU A 74 2.39 7.95 0.93
CA LEU A 74 2.58 6.99 -0.17
C LEU A 74 3.75 7.46 -1.04
N LEU A 75 4.71 6.56 -1.23
CA LEU A 75 5.94 6.83 -1.95
C LEU A 75 5.66 7.14 -3.41
N ARG A 76 6.48 8.03 -3.96
CA ARG A 76 6.52 8.28 -5.40
C ARG A 76 7.21 7.10 -6.08
N ILE A 77 6.93 6.93 -7.37
CA ILE A 77 7.37 5.79 -8.17
C ILE A 77 8.90 5.60 -8.16
N GLU A 78 9.67 6.68 -7.97
CA GLU A 78 11.14 6.63 -7.92
C GLU A 78 11.69 6.11 -6.58
N GLU A 79 10.85 6.06 -5.54
CA GLU A 79 11.20 5.66 -4.18
C GLU A 79 10.68 4.25 -3.85
N VAL A 80 9.79 3.71 -4.70
CA VAL A 80 9.20 2.37 -4.56
C VAL A 80 10.23 1.30 -4.92
N GLY A 81 10.32 0.25 -4.10
CA GLY A 81 11.21 -0.88 -4.35
C GLY A 81 10.97 -2.05 -3.41
N TRP A 82 11.66 -3.16 -3.66
CA TRP A 82 11.59 -4.35 -2.80
C TRP A 82 12.12 -4.01 -1.41
N LEU A 83 11.38 -4.39 -0.36
CA LEU A 83 11.66 -4.01 1.01
C LEU A 83 13.09 -4.38 1.43
N ARG A 84 13.56 -5.57 1.05
CA ARG A 84 14.95 -6.01 1.32
C ARG A 84 16.04 -5.11 0.72
N ASP A 85 15.71 -4.35 -0.32
CA ASP A 85 16.66 -3.50 -1.05
C ASP A 85 16.57 -2.05 -0.57
N VAL A 86 15.36 -1.56 -0.26
CA VAL A 86 15.12 -0.14 0.10
C VAL A 86 15.06 0.13 1.61
N ASP A 87 14.64 -0.86 2.42
CA ASP A 87 14.68 -0.80 3.89
C ASP A 87 15.03 -2.18 4.50
N PRO A 88 16.31 -2.60 4.39
CA PRO A 88 16.77 -3.87 4.96
C PRO A 88 16.51 -4.00 6.47
N PRO A 89 16.67 -2.97 7.32
CA PRO A 89 16.36 -3.06 8.74
C PRO A 89 14.91 -3.46 9.03
N ILE A 90 13.92 -2.87 8.34
CA ILE A 90 12.52 -3.30 8.47
C ILE A 90 12.38 -4.74 7.96
N ALA A 91 12.96 -5.07 6.80
CA ALA A 91 12.89 -6.42 6.26
C ALA A 91 13.41 -7.47 7.27
N GLU A 92 14.56 -7.23 7.89
CA GLU A 92 15.18 -8.12 8.87
C GLU A 92 14.37 -8.22 10.17
N SER A 93 13.88 -7.09 10.70
CA SER A 93 13.15 -7.08 11.97
C SER A 93 11.79 -7.79 11.89
N TRP A 94 11.14 -7.70 10.73
CA TRP A 94 9.82 -8.29 10.49
C TRP A 94 9.88 -9.66 9.83
N SER A 95 11.03 -10.05 9.31
CA SER A 95 11.27 -11.43 8.95
C SER A 95 11.23 -12.27 10.22
N ALA A 96 10.25 -13.18 10.31
CA ALA A 96 10.12 -14.08 11.45
C ALA A 96 11.46 -14.79 11.74
N PRO A 97 11.88 -14.93 13.02
CA PRO A 97 13.14 -15.58 13.34
C PRO A 97 13.15 -17.04 12.89
N LYS A 98 14.31 -17.51 12.41
CA LYS A 98 14.60 -18.94 12.22
C LYS A 98 15.07 -19.57 13.54
N PRO A 99 14.21 -20.27 14.29
CA PRO A 99 14.71 -21.44 15.01
C PRO A 99 13.75 -22.63 14.91
N ASP A 100 14.27 -23.78 14.46
CA ASP A 100 13.74 -25.16 14.48
C ASP A 100 12.34 -25.40 13.85
N ASN A 101 11.34 -24.56 14.13
CA ASN A 101 10.00 -24.73 13.59
C ASN A 101 9.85 -24.02 12.24
N SER A 102 10.24 -24.72 11.17
CA SER A 102 10.12 -24.33 9.76
C SER A 102 8.68 -24.26 9.24
N TRP A 103 7.67 -24.23 10.12
CA TRP A 103 6.28 -24.32 9.69
C TRP A 103 5.73 -22.92 9.38
N SER A 104 5.71 -22.60 8.09
CA SER A 104 4.95 -21.47 7.54
C SER A 104 3.51 -21.48 8.06
N VAL A 105 2.93 -20.32 8.35
CA VAL A 105 1.54 -20.24 8.83
C VAL A 105 0.61 -20.99 7.85
N PRO A 106 -0.15 -22.01 8.29
CA PRO A 106 -1.07 -22.76 7.43
C PRO A 106 -2.08 -21.83 6.74
N ASP A 107 -2.52 -22.21 5.54
CA ASP A 107 -3.52 -21.46 4.76
C ASP A 107 -4.80 -21.15 5.56
N GLU A 108 -5.24 -22.08 6.42
CA GLU A 108 -6.46 -21.93 7.23
C GLU A 108 -6.34 -20.83 8.29
N LEU A 109 -5.12 -20.54 8.75
CA LEU A 109 -4.83 -19.45 9.69
C LEU A 109 -4.40 -18.19 8.94
N TYR A 110 -3.75 -18.34 7.79
CA TYR A 110 -3.22 -17.24 7.00
C TYR A 110 -4.33 -16.48 6.28
N PHE A 111 -5.22 -17.14 5.55
CA PHE A 111 -6.21 -16.48 4.68
C PHE A 111 -7.46 -15.92 5.39
N VAL A 112 -7.34 -15.62 6.68
CA VAL A 112 -8.37 -14.90 7.46
C VAL A 112 -8.11 -13.40 7.36
N TYR A 113 -9.09 -12.67 6.83
CA TYR A 113 -9.05 -11.22 6.61
C TYR A 113 -10.17 -10.51 7.37
N GLY A 114 -10.02 -9.20 7.56
CA GLY A 114 -11.02 -8.38 8.26
C GLY A 114 -10.93 -8.50 9.79
N PRO A 115 -12.03 -8.28 10.52
CA PRO A 115 -12.02 -8.18 11.99
C PRO A 115 -11.58 -9.45 12.73
N GLU A 116 -11.69 -10.61 12.11
CA GLU A 116 -11.31 -11.91 12.70
C GLU A 116 -9.83 -12.24 12.48
N GLN A 117 -9.11 -11.42 11.72
CA GLN A 117 -7.70 -11.63 11.46
C GLN A 117 -6.87 -11.47 12.74
N ASP A 118 -6.04 -12.47 13.02
CA ASP A 118 -4.96 -12.38 13.99
C ASP A 118 -3.67 -11.93 13.28
N SER A 119 -3.21 -10.73 13.57
CA SER A 119 -2.01 -10.14 12.92
C SER A 119 -0.74 -10.97 13.11
N ILE A 120 -0.65 -11.81 14.16
CA ILE A 120 0.49 -12.71 14.38
C ILE A 120 0.57 -13.79 13.28
N ARG A 121 -0.53 -14.09 12.60
CA ARG A 121 -0.66 -15.15 11.58
C ARG A 121 -0.21 -14.70 10.19
N TYR A 122 0.91 -13.98 10.12
CA TYR A 122 1.55 -13.61 8.86
C TYR A 122 2.78 -14.50 8.57
N ARG A 123 3.18 -14.54 7.30
CA ARG A 123 4.30 -15.35 6.82
C ARG A 123 5.54 -14.46 6.72
N GLY A 124 6.34 -14.44 7.78
CA GLY A 124 7.53 -13.60 7.86
C GLY A 124 8.53 -13.84 6.72
N GLU A 125 8.54 -15.04 6.13
CA GLU A 125 9.37 -15.36 4.97
C GLU A 125 9.00 -14.57 3.69
N TYR A 126 7.81 -13.96 3.62
CA TYR A 126 7.43 -13.10 2.49
C TYR A 126 7.91 -11.66 2.65
N VAL A 127 8.23 -11.22 3.87
CA VAL A 127 8.56 -9.82 4.19
C VAL A 127 9.63 -9.23 3.27
N PRO A 128 10.80 -9.87 3.06
CA PRO A 128 11.87 -9.31 2.22
C PRO A 128 11.45 -9.05 0.77
N ASP A 129 10.46 -9.80 0.28
CA ASP A 129 9.99 -9.77 -1.11
C ASP A 129 8.74 -8.90 -1.28
N THR A 130 8.31 -8.20 -0.25
CA THR A 130 7.21 -7.23 -0.36
C THR A 130 7.70 -5.94 -1.00
N LEU A 131 6.82 -5.27 -1.75
CA LEU A 131 7.08 -3.97 -2.35
C LEU A 131 6.73 -2.87 -1.34
N LEU A 132 7.69 -2.04 -0.96
CA LEU A 132 7.44 -0.88 -0.11
C LEU A 132 6.80 0.24 -0.93
N ILE A 133 5.62 0.69 -0.51
CA ILE A 133 4.84 1.71 -1.23
C ILE A 133 4.49 2.93 -0.39
N GLY A 134 4.81 2.93 0.91
CA GLY A 134 4.40 4.01 1.79
C GLY A 134 4.77 3.79 3.25
N TYR A 135 4.53 4.83 4.04
CA TYR A 135 4.67 4.83 5.48
C TYR A 135 3.48 5.56 6.09
N TRP A 136 2.74 4.94 6.99
CA TRP A 136 1.66 5.62 7.71
C TRP A 136 1.99 5.58 9.19
N ASP A 137 2.06 6.78 9.79
CA ASP A 137 2.68 6.99 11.09
C ASP A 137 4.09 6.31 11.10
N ASP A 138 4.45 5.50 12.10
CA ASP A 138 5.71 4.73 12.09
C ASP A 138 5.60 3.34 11.42
N GLY A 139 4.51 3.07 10.68
CA GLY A 139 4.27 1.79 10.03
C GLY A 139 4.61 1.78 8.54
N ALA A 140 5.08 0.64 8.03
CA ALA A 140 5.33 0.42 6.61
C ALA A 140 4.07 -0.10 5.89
N VAL A 141 3.80 0.45 4.71
CA VAL A 141 2.74 0.01 3.80
C VAL A 141 3.37 -0.77 2.66
N LEU A 142 2.98 -2.04 2.51
CA LEU A 142 3.64 -3.00 1.65
C LEU A 142 2.65 -3.73 0.73
N LEU A 143 3.12 -4.19 -0.43
CA LEU A 143 2.38 -5.09 -1.32
C LEU A 143 3.11 -6.42 -1.43
N ASN A 144 2.40 -7.52 -1.20
CA ASN A 144 2.94 -8.87 -1.16
C ASN A 144 2.65 -9.63 -2.47
N PRO A 145 3.65 -9.83 -3.36
CA PRO A 145 3.44 -10.53 -4.63
C PRO A 145 3.24 -12.04 -4.48
N HIS A 146 3.56 -12.64 -3.31
CA HIS A 146 3.40 -14.08 -3.08
C HIS A 146 1.95 -14.51 -2.95
N VAL A 147 1.04 -13.57 -2.70
CA VAL A 147 -0.38 -13.81 -2.54
C VAL A 147 -1.15 -12.86 -3.44
N SER A 148 -1.72 -13.41 -4.51
CA SER A 148 -2.51 -12.64 -5.47
C SER A 148 -3.90 -13.22 -5.69
N THR A 149 -4.88 -12.36 -5.95
CA THR A 149 -6.22 -12.79 -6.39
C THR A 149 -6.21 -13.19 -7.86
N ALA A 150 -7.30 -13.81 -8.32
CA ALA A 150 -7.47 -14.16 -9.74
C ALA A 150 -7.50 -12.92 -10.67
N GLU A 151 -7.77 -11.74 -10.12
CA GLU A 151 -7.77 -10.47 -10.84
C GLU A 151 -6.43 -9.75 -10.83
N GLY A 152 -5.39 -10.35 -10.23
CA GLY A 152 -4.05 -9.79 -10.18
C GLY A 152 -3.82 -8.80 -9.03
N GLU A 153 -4.78 -8.62 -8.11
CA GLU A 153 -4.54 -7.85 -6.90
C GLU A 153 -3.58 -8.60 -5.98
N TRP A 154 -2.60 -7.89 -5.43
CA TRP A 154 -1.70 -8.42 -4.42
C TRP A 154 -2.26 -8.13 -3.05
N GLU A 155 -1.99 -9.04 -2.12
CA GLU A 155 -2.26 -8.80 -0.71
C GLU A 155 -1.48 -7.56 -0.25
N ALA A 156 -2.14 -6.65 0.46
CA ALA A 156 -1.53 -5.44 0.99
C ALA A 156 -1.35 -5.55 2.51
N TRP A 157 -0.22 -5.11 3.03
CA TRP A 157 0.16 -5.26 4.42
C TRP A 157 0.43 -3.90 5.05
N TYR A 158 0.04 -3.78 6.31
CA TYR A 158 0.48 -2.72 7.19
C TYR A 158 1.28 -3.34 8.34
N LEU A 159 2.57 -3.03 8.41
CA LEU A 159 3.48 -3.43 9.48
C LEU A 159 3.74 -2.23 10.37
N ALA A 160 3.42 -2.30 11.65
CA ALA A 160 3.64 -1.19 12.55
C ALA A 160 4.19 -1.68 13.90
N PRO A 161 5.13 -0.96 14.54
CA PRO A 161 5.77 -1.41 15.78
C PRO A 161 4.82 -1.75 16.94
N TRP A 162 3.60 -1.20 16.95
CA TRP A 162 2.55 -1.48 17.94
C TRP A 162 1.65 -2.68 17.59
N LEU A 163 1.82 -3.28 16.41
CA LEU A 163 1.14 -4.51 16.03
C LEU A 163 2.03 -5.72 16.33
N PRO A 164 1.48 -6.83 16.85
CA PRO A 164 2.25 -8.04 17.10
C PRO A 164 2.60 -8.81 15.81
N GLY A 165 2.10 -8.37 14.64
CA GLY A 165 2.41 -8.90 13.32
C GLY A 165 1.81 -8.02 12.22
N ALA A 166 1.52 -8.60 11.04
CA ALA A 166 0.99 -7.85 9.90
C ALA A 166 -0.52 -7.72 9.92
N LYS A 167 -1.06 -6.50 9.73
CA LYS A 167 -2.46 -6.30 9.36
C LYS A 167 -2.58 -6.39 7.83
N ARG A 168 -3.33 -7.39 7.34
CA ARG A 168 -3.36 -7.75 5.90
C ARG A 168 -4.72 -7.52 5.27
N TYR A 169 -4.69 -7.22 3.98
CA TYR A 169 -5.83 -6.86 3.15
C TYR A 169 -5.74 -7.55 1.80
N ARG A 170 -6.88 -7.78 1.15
CA ARG A 170 -6.91 -8.50 -0.14
C ARG A 170 -6.39 -7.69 -1.33
N SER A 171 -6.24 -6.38 -1.15
CA SER A 171 -5.79 -5.44 -2.19
C SER A 171 -5.26 -4.15 -1.57
N PHE A 172 -4.49 -3.39 -2.33
CA PHE A 172 -4.10 -2.02 -1.95
C PHE A 172 -5.33 -1.14 -1.73
N TRP A 173 -6.36 -1.28 -2.58
CA TRP A 173 -7.62 -0.56 -2.41
C TRP A 173 -8.26 -0.79 -1.04
N ASP A 174 -8.35 -2.04 -0.58
CA ASP A 174 -8.97 -2.35 0.72
C ASP A 174 -8.19 -1.72 1.87
N LEU A 175 -6.85 -1.76 1.80
CA LEU A 175 -5.95 -1.13 2.77
C LEU A 175 -6.15 0.40 2.80
N ALA A 176 -6.14 1.04 1.63
CA ALA A 176 -6.31 2.49 1.53
C ALA A 176 -7.69 2.97 1.95
N MET A 177 -8.75 2.22 1.64
CA MET A 177 -10.11 2.55 2.07
C MET A 177 -10.32 2.38 3.58
N ASP A 178 -9.63 1.43 4.22
CA ASP A 178 -9.66 1.28 5.67
C ASP A 178 -9.00 2.48 6.35
N GLU A 179 -7.83 2.89 5.86
CA GLU A 179 -7.09 4.05 6.39
C GLU A 179 -7.89 5.35 6.29
N LEU A 180 -8.49 5.60 5.13
CA LEU A 180 -9.31 6.81 4.92
C LEU A 180 -10.52 6.85 5.85
N ARG A 181 -11.14 5.69 6.15
CA ARG A 181 -12.24 5.62 7.12
C ARG A 181 -11.79 5.93 8.54
N LEU A 182 -10.58 5.51 8.91
CA LEU A 182 -10.02 5.77 10.23
C LEU A 182 -9.67 7.25 10.40
N ARG A 183 -9.07 7.89 9.39
CA ARG A 183 -8.65 9.29 9.46
C ARG A 183 -9.79 10.30 9.27
N TYR A 184 -10.78 9.97 8.47
CA TYR A 184 -11.92 10.84 8.17
C TYR A 184 -13.25 10.16 8.52
N PRO A 185 -13.55 9.96 9.82
CA PRO A 185 -14.85 9.46 10.23
C PRO A 185 -15.94 10.45 9.80
N SER A 186 -16.99 9.94 9.16
CA SER A 186 -18.16 10.73 8.72
C SER A 186 -18.99 11.27 9.88
#